data_AF-A0A2P8AYE7-F1
#
_entry.id   AF-A0A2P8AYE7-F1
#
_cell.length_a   1.000
_cell.length_b   1.000
_cell.length_c   1.000
_cell.angle_alpha   90.00
_cell.angle_beta   90.00
_cell.angle_gamma   90.00
#
_symmetry.space_group_name_H-M   'P 1'
#
loop_
_entity.id
_entity.type
_entity.pdbx_description
1 polymer ?
#
loop_
_entity_poly.entity_id
_entity_poly.type
_entity_poly.pdbx_seq_one_letter_code
_entity_poly.pdbx_strand_id
1 'polypeptide(L)'
;MLFTLTGTTVSGPVSVAGAYGEVEISAGKVTGPVSLVGNGAGVRVDAATMNGPVTLIGNTGSQPVVVAGNTIAGPLSCALNDPAPINESRTNSVRGPATGQCARL
;
A
#
# COMPACT_ATOMS: atom_id res chain seq x y z
N MET A 1 -4.42 16.62 -6.97
CA MET A 1 -5.61 16.00 -6.34
C MET A 1 -5.12 14.86 -5.49
N LEU A 2 -5.50 14.84 -4.22
CA LEU A 2 -5.21 13.78 -3.26
C LEU A 2 -6.27 12.67 -3.39
N PHE A 3 -5.86 11.41 -3.27
CA PHE A 3 -6.79 10.28 -3.13
C PHE A 3 -6.61 9.67 -1.74
N THR A 4 -7.68 9.63 -0.95
CA THR A 4 -7.63 9.11 0.41
C THR A 4 -8.82 8.18 0.70
N LEU A 5 -8.54 7.02 1.28
CA LEU A 5 -9.51 6.12 1.90
C LEU A 5 -9.18 5.98 3.38
N THR A 6 -9.93 6.66 4.24
CA THR A 6 -9.68 6.64 5.70
C THR A 6 -10.90 6.18 6.47
N GLY A 7 -10.74 5.16 7.33
CA GLY A 7 -11.83 4.69 8.19
C GLY A 7 -13.01 4.04 7.45
N THR A 8 -12.84 3.72 6.18
CA THR A 8 -13.91 3.17 5.32
C THR A 8 -13.76 1.68 5.10
N THR A 9 -14.88 1.02 4.79
CA THR A 9 -14.88 -0.35 4.27
C THR A 9 -15.14 -0.32 2.77
N VAL A 10 -14.24 -0.92 1.99
CA VAL A 10 -14.40 -1.15 0.56
C VAL A 10 -14.61 -2.64 0.31
N SER A 11 -15.71 -3.00 -0.33
CA SER A 11 -15.99 -4.35 -0.80
C SER A 11 -15.76 -4.41 -2.29
N GLY A 12 -14.67 -5.06 -2.72
CA GLY A 12 -14.22 -5.08 -4.10
C GLY A 12 -12.78 -4.60 -4.28
N PRO A 13 -12.29 -4.60 -5.53
CA PRO A 13 -10.93 -4.19 -5.85
C PRO A 13 -10.72 -2.68 -5.67
N VAL A 14 -9.53 -2.30 -5.22
CA VAL A 14 -9.05 -0.91 -5.24
C VAL A 14 -7.87 -0.83 -6.19
N SER A 15 -7.97 0.03 -7.22
CA SER A 15 -6.89 0.28 -8.16
C SER A 15 -6.67 1.78 -8.32
N VAL A 16 -5.46 2.25 -8.02
CA VAL A 16 -5.05 3.65 -8.18
C VAL A 16 -3.79 3.68 -9.03
N ALA A 17 -3.84 4.42 -10.13
CA ALA A 17 -2.70 4.52 -11.05
C ALA A 17 -2.49 5.95 -11.54
N GLY A 18 -1.21 6.34 -11.65
CA GLY A 18 -0.82 7.63 -12.23
C GLY A 18 -1.30 8.86 -11.45
N ALA A 19 -1.53 8.72 -10.13
CA ALA A 19 -1.95 9.85 -9.32
C ALA A 19 -0.84 10.91 -9.23
N TYR A 20 -1.20 12.17 -9.51
CA TYR A 20 -0.32 13.33 -9.38
C TYR A 20 -0.29 13.93 -7.96
N GLY A 21 -1.25 13.56 -7.10
CA GLY A 21 -1.20 13.86 -5.68
C GLY A 21 -1.02 12.59 -4.86
N GLU A 22 -0.81 12.77 -3.56
CA GLU A 22 -0.58 11.64 -2.65
C GLU A 22 -1.74 10.65 -2.67
N VAL A 23 -1.41 9.39 -2.43
CA VAL A 23 -2.36 8.29 -2.31
C VAL A 23 -2.26 7.73 -0.90
N GLU A 24 -3.34 7.82 -0.14
CA GLU A 24 -3.40 7.30 1.22
C GLU A 24 -4.54 6.28 1.38
N ILE A 25 -4.21 5.13 1.95
CA ILE A 25 -5.19 4.16 2.46
C ILE A 25 -4.87 3.98 3.94
N SER A 26 -5.75 4.44 4.82
CA SER A 26 -5.50 4.41 6.26
C SER A 26 -6.69 3.97 7.10
N ALA A 27 -6.44 3.28 8.21
CA ALA A 27 -7.44 2.94 9.24
C ALA A 27 -8.74 2.28 8.71
N GLY A 28 -8.70 1.65 7.53
CA GLY A 28 -9.86 1.11 6.83
C GLY A 28 -9.78 -0.39 6.60
N LYS A 29 -10.80 -0.94 5.94
CA LYS A 29 -10.84 -2.35 5.52
C LYS A 29 -11.10 -2.45 4.02
N VAL A 30 -10.25 -3.19 3.31
CA VAL A 30 -10.48 -3.53 1.90
C VAL A 30 -10.67 -5.03 1.76
N THR A 31 -11.84 -5.42 1.26
CA THR A 31 -12.19 -6.81 0.94
C THR A 31 -12.08 -7.02 -0.56
N GLY A 32 -10.84 -7.15 -1.03
CA GLY A 32 -10.49 -7.28 -2.43
C GLY A 32 -9.01 -7.01 -2.65
N PRO A 33 -8.49 -7.17 -3.88
CA PRO A 33 -7.11 -6.83 -4.19
C PRO A 33 -6.89 -5.31 -4.15
N VAL A 34 -5.70 -4.88 -3.73
CA VAL A 34 -5.25 -3.48 -3.75
C VAL A 34 -4.07 -3.36 -4.70
N SER A 35 -4.17 -2.45 -5.68
CA SER A 35 -3.13 -2.20 -6.67
C SER A 35 -2.83 -0.71 -6.76
N LEU A 36 -1.61 -0.31 -6.41
CA LEU A 36 -1.12 1.08 -6.44
C LEU A 36 0.08 1.16 -7.38
N VAL A 37 -0.12 1.76 -8.56
CA VAL A 37 0.86 1.68 -9.66
C VAL A 37 1.23 3.05 -10.22
N GLY A 38 2.51 3.38 -10.27
CA GLY A 38 3.00 4.58 -10.96
C GLY A 38 2.49 5.90 -10.37
N ASN A 39 2.15 5.93 -9.08
CA ASN A 39 1.70 7.17 -8.42
C ASN A 39 2.93 8.03 -8.08
N GLY A 40 2.90 9.31 -8.47
CA GLY A 40 4.11 10.13 -8.58
C GLY A 40 4.43 10.99 -7.36
N ALA A 41 3.47 11.18 -6.46
CA ALA A 41 3.59 12.14 -5.35
C ALA A 41 3.72 11.48 -3.96
N GLY A 42 3.88 10.15 -3.90
CA GLY A 42 3.94 9.38 -2.66
C GLY A 42 2.73 8.48 -2.45
N VAL A 43 2.97 7.37 -1.77
CA VAL A 43 1.96 6.36 -1.42
C VAL A 43 2.11 5.99 0.05
N ARG A 44 1.00 6.01 0.78
CA ARG A 44 0.90 5.54 2.17
C ARG A 44 -0.20 4.51 2.32
N VAL A 45 0.15 3.36 2.87
CA VAL A 45 -0.77 2.30 3.27
C VAL A 45 -0.54 2.03 4.75
N ASP A 46 -1.49 2.42 5.59
CA ASP A 46 -1.24 2.60 7.01
C ASP A 46 -2.37 2.08 7.90
N ALA A 47 -2.03 1.24 8.89
CA ALA A 47 -2.98 0.78 9.90
C ALA A 47 -4.30 0.20 9.32
N ALA A 48 -4.23 -0.42 8.15
CA ALA A 48 -5.40 -0.92 7.42
C ALA A 48 -5.46 -2.46 7.41
N THR A 49 -6.68 -2.99 7.24
CA THR A 49 -6.93 -4.42 7.05
C THR A 49 -7.23 -4.71 5.58
N MET A 50 -6.43 -5.56 4.93
CA MET A 50 -6.60 -5.94 3.53
C MET A 50 -6.76 -7.46 3.45
N ASN A 51 -7.92 -7.91 2.97
CA ASN A 51 -8.23 -9.34 2.87
C ASN A 51 -7.74 -9.97 1.55
N GLY A 52 -7.34 -9.14 0.58
CA GLY A 52 -6.78 -9.58 -0.71
C GLY A 52 -5.28 -9.36 -0.83
N PRO A 53 -4.70 -9.65 -2.01
CA PRO A 53 -3.32 -9.32 -2.33
C PRO A 53 -3.10 -7.80 -2.41
N VAL A 54 -1.89 -7.37 -2.07
CA VAL A 54 -1.49 -5.96 -2.10
C VAL A 54 -0.26 -5.80 -2.98
N THR A 55 -0.36 -4.92 -3.98
CA THR A 55 0.70 -4.67 -4.95
C THR A 55 1.01 -3.19 -5.06
N LEU A 56 2.28 -2.82 -4.86
CA LEU A 56 2.80 -1.47 -5.04
C LEU A 56 3.93 -1.49 -6.07
N ILE A 57 3.70 -0.93 -7.26
CA ILE A 57 4.69 -0.97 -8.35
C ILE A 57 4.99 0.42 -8.88
N GLY A 58 6.27 0.78 -8.96
CA GLY A 58 6.69 1.98 -9.68
C GLY A 58 6.22 3.29 -9.07
N ASN A 59 5.84 3.31 -7.78
CA ASN A 59 5.42 4.55 -7.14
C ASN A 59 6.63 5.38 -6.73
N THR A 60 6.53 6.69 -6.95
CA THR A 60 7.59 7.66 -6.62
C THR A 60 7.09 8.74 -5.69
N GLY A 61 8.01 9.49 -5.08
CA GLY A 61 7.67 10.65 -4.25
C GLY A 61 8.90 11.29 -3.65
N SER A 62 8.74 12.44 -3.00
CA SER A 62 9.81 13.09 -2.24
C SER A 62 10.13 12.34 -0.94
N GLN A 63 9.22 11.47 -0.48
CA GLN A 63 9.36 10.60 0.68
C GLN A 63 9.22 9.13 0.26
N PRO A 64 9.82 8.19 1.02
CA PRO A 64 9.63 6.77 0.79
C PRO A 64 8.16 6.37 0.81
N VAL A 65 7.80 5.37 0.00
CA VAL A 65 6.51 4.70 0.13
C VAL A 65 6.38 4.13 1.54
N VAL A 66 5.22 4.31 2.17
CA VAL A 66 4.96 3.76 3.51
C VAL A 66 4.00 2.60 3.42
N VAL A 67 4.41 1.46 3.97
CA VAL A 67 3.56 0.28 4.21
C VAL A 67 3.78 -0.13 5.65
N ALA A 68 2.91 0.33 6.55
CA ALA A 68 3.15 0.25 7.99
C ALA A 68 1.90 -0.16 8.78
N GLY A 69 2.08 -1.02 9.78
CA GLY A 69 1.04 -1.42 10.73
C GLY A 69 -0.17 -2.12 10.10
N ASN A 70 -0.03 -2.69 8.91
CA ASN A 70 -1.15 -3.31 8.20
C ASN A 70 -1.36 -4.77 8.61
N THR A 71 -2.60 -5.23 8.47
CA THR A 71 -2.92 -6.67 8.46
C THR A 71 -3.32 -7.06 7.04
N ILE A 72 -2.52 -7.92 6.39
CA ILE A 72 -2.69 -8.33 5.00
C ILE A 72 -2.88 -9.84 4.96
N ALA A 73 -4.07 -10.29 4.61
CA ALA A 73 -4.38 -11.72 4.52
C ALA A 73 -3.81 -12.37 3.25
N GLY A 74 -3.54 -11.59 2.20
CA GLY A 74 -2.94 -12.04 0.95
C GLY A 74 -1.41 -11.86 0.89
N PRO A 75 -0.80 -12.09 -0.29
CA PRO A 75 0.59 -11.73 -0.56
C PRO A 75 0.77 -10.21 -0.60
N LEU A 76 1.98 -9.76 -0.27
CA LEU A 76 2.44 -8.39 -0.40
C LEU A 76 3.60 -8.34 -1.42
N SER A 77 3.46 -7.54 -2.46
CA SER A 77 4.50 -7.38 -3.48
C SER A 77 4.82 -5.91 -3.72
N CYS A 78 6.11 -5.59 -3.69
CA CYS A 78 6.59 -4.25 -3.98
C CYS A 78 7.78 -4.30 -4.92
N ALA A 79 7.69 -3.56 -6.03
CA ALA A 79 8.75 -3.49 -7.01
C ALA A 79 8.88 -2.08 -7.59
N LEU A 80 10.12 -1.66 -7.89
CA LEU A 80 10.41 -0.41 -8.59
C LEU A 80 9.87 0.86 -7.89
N ASN A 81 9.51 0.81 -6.61
CA ASN A 81 9.14 2.01 -5.87
C ASN A 81 10.41 2.78 -5.50
N ASP A 82 10.37 4.10 -5.65
CA ASP A 82 11.52 4.98 -5.40
C ASP A 82 11.12 6.28 -4.70
N PRO A 83 11.47 6.48 -3.41
CA PRO A 83 12.29 5.57 -2.59
C PRO A 83 11.57 4.26 -2.21
N ALA A 84 12.35 3.21 -1.94
CA ALA A 84 11.85 1.89 -1.58
C ALA A 84 10.99 1.91 -0.30
N PRO A 85 9.99 1.00 -0.15
CA PRO A 85 9.03 1.14 0.92
C PRO A 85 9.61 0.89 2.31
N ILE A 86 9.06 1.57 3.32
CA ILE A 86 9.41 1.45 4.74
C ILE A 86 8.16 1.16 5.59
N ASN A 87 8.36 0.65 6.81
CA ASN A 87 7.28 0.33 7.75
C ASN A 87 7.23 1.25 8.99
N GLU A 88 8.07 2.28 9.06
CA GLU A 88 8.12 3.22 10.19
C GLU A 88 8.20 2.53 11.57
N SER A 89 8.90 1.39 11.67
CA SER A 89 8.98 0.56 12.88
C SER A 89 7.65 -0.05 13.35
N ARG A 90 6.63 -0.07 12.49
CA ARG A 90 5.32 -0.67 12.72
C ARG A 90 5.15 -1.83 11.74
N THR A 91 5.48 -3.02 12.21
CA THR A 91 5.50 -4.25 11.41
C THR A 91 4.15 -4.54 10.76
N ASN A 92 4.19 -5.06 9.54
CA ASN A 92 3.01 -5.57 8.87
C ASN A 92 2.78 -7.05 9.23
N SER A 93 1.54 -7.43 9.48
CA SER A 93 1.15 -8.84 9.62
C SER A 93 0.68 -9.36 8.26
N VAL A 94 1.58 -10.03 7.54
CA VAL A 94 1.30 -10.57 6.20
C VAL A 94 1.17 -12.09 6.30
N ARG A 95 0.01 -12.64 5.91
CA ARG A 95 -0.22 -14.11 5.91
C ARG A 95 0.32 -14.79 4.65
N GLY A 96 0.35 -14.09 3.53
CA GLY A 96 0.99 -14.55 2.31
C GLY A 96 2.49 -14.20 2.26
N PRO A 97 3.19 -14.55 1.17
CA PRO A 97 4.57 -14.13 0.98
C PRO A 97 4.66 -12.61 0.82
N ALA A 98 5.64 -12.00 1.49
CA ALA A 98 6.10 -10.64 1.22
C ALA A 98 7.31 -10.71 0.28
N THR A 99 7.27 -9.98 -0.84
CA THR A 99 8.25 -10.12 -1.93
C THR A 99 8.79 -8.78 -2.41
N GLY A 100 9.93 -8.83 -3.11
CA GLY A 100 10.61 -7.66 -3.66
C GLY A 100 11.08 -6.71 -2.56
N GLN A 101 10.83 -5.42 -2.74
CA GLN A 101 11.24 -4.38 -1.79
C GLN A 101 10.51 -4.50 -0.44
N CYS A 102 9.38 -5.20 -0.40
CA CYS A 102 8.58 -5.41 0.81
C CYS A 102 8.91 -6.70 1.56
N ALA A 103 9.89 -7.49 1.11
CA ALA A 103 10.26 -8.76 1.76
C ALA A 103 10.77 -8.62 3.21
N ARG A 104 11.04 -7.39 3.68
CA ARG A 104 11.60 -7.07 4.99
C ARG A 104 10.72 -6.14 5.85
N LEU A 105 9.45 -5.94 5.49
CA LEU A 105 8.52 -4.98 6.12
C LEU A 105 7.52 -5.61 7.08
#